data_AF-A0A411ZT34-F1
#
_entry.id   AF-A0A411ZT34-F1
#
_cell.length_a   1.000
_cell.length_b   1.000
_cell.length_c   1.000
_cell.angle_alpha   90.00
_cell.angle_beta   90.00
_cell.angle_gamma   90.00
#
_symmetry.space_group_name_H-M   'P 1'
#
loop_
_entity.id
_entity.type
_entity.pdbx_description
1 polymer ?
#
loop_
_entity_poly.entity_id
_entity_poly.type
_entity_poly.pdbx_seq_one_letter_code
_entity_poly.pdbx_strand_id
1 'polypeptide(L)'
;MLVIGQLIRQTEINTTRRGDSMKLLGIDVSSYQGKPDWKKVSKTVEVAILRVHQKTGIDASFEHNYKGATGNGVLVGVYKYSYAKTVAEAEKEADAVLSVLNGRHLDFPVFYDLEWSEQRKLGKNIISKITKAFLNRISKAGYKTGIYCNVDWYKNVLDTKTLNYDYWLAAYPYNDNGTVQERLKPSAGIGWQYSSKGKVDGISGNVDMNLFYTDYKIDKTNNKSEAIPVTTTKTLWEKCAELMAAQTGYMEKATEAMLDDKTANAGSANYTKYARDVNSWGQPGCQGKPWCAEYQFWIDVLTFGLKKALAHMGGGFYNCEEITKHAKANGTWHKEPKLGALVIFRNGSHIERVTKVTITEIYTNGGNTSRTDKNVVIANGGMVCDKVYSRNCKDIDGYVWIDYETTADAASTATAKKLSKVRKFVGRVIANECLNVRSWAGTDNPKIKKYPVLNRNDLVDVCDTIEDSENEDWYYVRIANKYYGFVCAEYIARQ
;
A
#
# COMPACT_ATOMS: atom_id res chain seq x y z
N MET A 1 -25.63 21.29 -58.11
CA MET A 1 -24.66 20.28 -58.61
C MET A 1 -23.31 20.96 -58.71
N LEU A 2 -22.45 20.78 -57.71
CA LEU A 2 -20.98 20.68 -57.81
C LEU A 2 -20.40 20.74 -56.40
N VAL A 3 -19.77 19.64 -56.03
CA VAL A 3 -19.03 19.40 -54.79
C VAL A 3 -17.68 20.12 -54.92
N ILE A 4 -17.39 21.03 -53.99
CA ILE A 4 -16.03 21.57 -53.83
C ILE A 4 -15.45 20.91 -52.59
N GLY A 5 -14.55 19.96 -52.83
CA GLY A 5 -13.65 19.44 -51.80
C GLY A 5 -12.60 20.48 -51.46
N GLN A 6 -12.28 20.60 -50.18
CA GLN A 6 -11.14 21.37 -49.74
C GLN A 6 -10.33 20.56 -48.72
N LEU A 7 -9.11 20.23 -49.13
CA LEU A 7 -8.01 19.77 -48.29
C LEU A 7 -7.92 20.67 -47.04
N ILE A 8 -8.06 20.08 -45.86
CA ILE A 8 -7.63 20.72 -44.62
C ILE A 8 -6.18 20.29 -44.36
N ARG A 9 -5.27 21.26 -44.51
CA ARG A 9 -3.86 21.14 -44.17
C ARG A 9 -3.70 20.95 -42.66
N GLN A 10 -2.78 20.06 -42.28
CA GLN A 10 -2.21 19.96 -40.94
C GLN A 10 -1.49 21.27 -40.57
N THR A 11 -2.18 22.18 -39.90
CA THR A 11 -1.60 23.26 -39.08
C THR A 11 -2.75 23.98 -38.42
N GLU A 12 -3.07 23.62 -37.18
CA GLU A 12 -3.65 24.47 -36.13
C GLU A 12 -4.13 23.59 -34.97
N ILE A 13 -3.22 23.31 -34.04
CA ILE A 13 -3.62 23.10 -32.64
C ILE A 13 -2.69 24.00 -31.83
N ASN A 14 -3.01 25.29 -31.81
CA ASN A 14 -2.53 26.20 -30.78
C ASN A 14 -3.76 26.76 -30.05
N THR A 15 -3.96 26.24 -28.84
CA THR A 15 -4.56 26.88 -27.67
C THR A 15 -5.83 27.70 -27.88
N THR A 16 -6.98 27.01 -27.81
CA THR A 16 -8.24 27.65 -27.39
C THR A 16 -8.76 26.97 -26.12
N ARG A 17 -8.53 27.62 -24.96
CA ARG A 17 -9.19 27.27 -23.70
C ARG A 17 -10.63 27.78 -23.73
N ARG A 18 -11.57 26.91 -24.10
CA ARG A 18 -13.00 26.99 -23.76
C ARG A 18 -13.65 25.61 -24.01
N GLY A 19 -14.12 24.96 -22.96
CA GLY A 19 -15.25 24.01 -23.03
C GLY A 19 -15.02 22.55 -23.43
N ASP A 20 -13.89 22.17 -24.03
CA ASP A 20 -13.63 20.78 -24.42
C ASP A 20 -12.61 20.07 -23.51
N SER A 21 -12.92 18.83 -23.13
CA SER A 21 -12.05 17.93 -22.36
C SER A 21 -10.65 17.88 -22.97
N MET A 22 -9.62 18.21 -22.20
CA MET A 22 -8.23 18.18 -22.68
C MET A 22 -7.83 16.79 -23.18
N LYS A 23 -7.27 16.71 -24.40
CA LYS A 23 -6.68 15.51 -24.98
C LYS A 23 -5.19 15.77 -25.24
N LEU A 24 -4.32 14.97 -24.65
CA LEU A 24 -2.87 15.02 -24.88
C LEU A 24 -2.48 13.96 -25.92
N LEU A 25 -1.79 14.37 -26.99
CA LEU A 25 -1.29 13.43 -27.99
C LEU A 25 -0.06 12.71 -27.44
N GLY A 26 -0.13 11.38 -27.38
CA GLY A 26 0.93 10.55 -26.85
C GLY A 26 1.42 9.48 -27.81
N ILE A 27 2.59 8.94 -27.50
CA ILE A 27 3.14 7.72 -28.10
C ILE A 27 3.60 6.77 -27.01
N ASP A 28 3.78 5.51 -27.37
CA ASP A 28 4.57 4.58 -26.58
C ASP A 28 5.67 3.97 -27.44
N VAL A 29 6.86 3.86 -26.84
CA VAL A 29 8.08 3.51 -27.58
C VAL A 29 8.95 2.54 -26.81
N SER A 30 9.71 1.77 -27.57
CA SER A 30 10.65 0.77 -27.07
C SER A 30 11.83 0.63 -28.02
N SER A 31 12.66 -0.40 -27.82
CA SER A 31 13.74 -0.73 -28.75
C SER A 31 13.28 -0.95 -30.19
N TYR A 32 12.00 -1.24 -30.42
CA TYR A 32 11.42 -1.36 -31.77
C TYR A 32 11.46 -0.05 -32.58
N GLN A 33 11.42 1.11 -31.92
CA GLN A 33 11.52 2.43 -32.56
C GLN A 33 12.98 2.92 -32.65
N GLY A 34 13.94 2.14 -32.17
CA GLY A 34 15.36 2.47 -32.23
C GLY A 34 15.74 3.69 -31.38
N LYS A 35 16.24 4.75 -32.03
CA LYS A 35 16.67 6.00 -31.39
C LYS A 35 15.88 7.19 -31.96
N PRO A 36 14.67 7.47 -31.43
CA PRO A 36 13.89 8.63 -31.84
C PRO A 36 14.67 9.95 -31.74
N ASP A 37 14.47 10.84 -32.71
CA ASP A 37 14.92 12.23 -32.65
C ASP A 37 13.91 13.05 -31.82
N TRP A 38 14.15 13.10 -30.52
CA TRP A 38 13.23 13.72 -29.56
C TRP A 38 13.00 15.22 -29.77
N LYS A 39 13.90 15.94 -30.46
CA LYS A 39 13.69 17.35 -30.83
C LYS A 39 12.64 17.52 -31.92
N LYS A 40 12.48 16.51 -32.78
CA LYS A 40 11.42 16.47 -33.79
C LYS A 40 10.12 15.93 -33.20
N VAL A 41 10.22 14.83 -32.43
CA VAL A 41 9.06 14.18 -31.80
C VAL A 41 8.29 15.16 -30.89
N SER A 42 8.99 15.95 -30.08
CA SER A 42 8.38 16.90 -29.13
C SER A 42 7.59 18.04 -29.79
N LYS A 43 7.72 18.24 -31.11
CA LYS A 43 6.93 19.25 -31.83
C LYS A 43 5.46 18.86 -31.96
N THR A 44 5.14 17.57 -31.86
CA THR A 44 3.79 17.03 -32.01
C THR A 44 3.35 16.19 -30.82
N VAL A 45 4.29 15.52 -30.15
CA VAL A 45 3.99 14.57 -29.07
C VAL A 45 4.14 15.26 -27.72
N GLU A 46 3.12 15.12 -26.87
CA GLU A 46 3.05 15.69 -25.53
C GLU A 46 3.38 14.64 -24.45
N VAL A 47 3.04 13.37 -24.67
CA VAL A 47 3.22 12.26 -23.72
C VAL A 47 3.99 11.10 -24.36
N ALA A 48 4.93 10.50 -23.64
CA ALA A 48 5.62 9.29 -24.05
C ALA A 48 5.61 8.22 -22.94
N ILE A 49 5.07 7.03 -23.23
CA ILE A 49 5.14 5.88 -22.33
C ILE A 49 6.26 4.95 -22.79
N LEU A 50 7.29 4.77 -21.96
CA LEU A 50 8.55 4.11 -22.37
C LEU A 50 8.63 2.68 -21.83
N ARG A 51 8.99 1.71 -22.67
CA ARG A 51 9.26 0.35 -22.17
C ARG A 51 10.51 0.35 -21.29
N VAL A 52 10.39 -0.12 -20.05
CA VAL A 52 11.55 -0.16 -19.13
C VAL A 52 12.41 -1.40 -19.34
N HIS A 53 11.74 -2.54 -19.54
CA HIS A 53 12.38 -3.85 -19.53
C HIS A 53 11.72 -4.76 -20.56
N GLN A 54 12.53 -5.56 -21.24
CA GLN A 54 12.06 -6.57 -22.20
C GLN A 54 11.63 -7.84 -21.45
N LYS A 55 11.48 -8.97 -22.14
CA LYS A 55 11.35 -10.27 -21.47
C LYS A 55 12.56 -10.56 -20.58
N THR A 56 13.74 -10.24 -21.08
CA THR A 56 15.02 -10.40 -20.40
C THR A 56 15.87 -9.15 -20.63
N GLY A 57 16.36 -8.53 -19.55
CA GLY A 57 17.16 -7.32 -19.60
C GLY A 57 16.37 -6.02 -19.84
N ILE A 58 17.04 -4.91 -19.51
CA ILE A 58 16.57 -3.55 -19.71
C ILE A 58 16.27 -3.33 -21.20
N ASP A 59 15.25 -2.54 -21.52
CA ASP A 59 15.05 -2.12 -22.91
C ASP A 59 16.22 -1.24 -23.37
N ALA A 60 16.89 -1.66 -24.45
CA ALA A 60 18.11 -1.00 -24.92
C ALA A 60 17.90 0.48 -25.32
N SER A 61 16.66 0.90 -25.57
CA SER A 61 16.32 2.28 -25.89
C SER A 61 15.88 3.11 -24.68
N PHE A 62 15.61 2.49 -23.52
CA PHE A 62 14.99 3.17 -22.38
C PHE A 62 15.76 4.42 -21.95
N GLU A 63 17.08 4.32 -21.79
CA GLU A 63 17.90 5.45 -21.33
C GLU A 63 17.93 6.61 -22.35
N HIS A 64 18.02 6.28 -23.64
CA HIS A 64 17.95 7.27 -24.73
C HIS A 64 16.59 7.96 -24.75
N ASN A 65 15.52 7.18 -24.62
CA ASN A 65 14.16 7.68 -24.65
C ASN A 65 13.83 8.55 -23.42
N TYR A 66 14.20 8.11 -22.23
CA TYR A 66 13.96 8.85 -21.00
C TYR A 66 14.67 10.21 -21.03
N LYS A 67 15.97 10.24 -21.36
CA LYS A 67 16.74 11.49 -21.46
C LYS A 67 16.23 12.39 -22.58
N GLY A 68 15.92 11.81 -23.74
CA GLY A 68 15.44 12.56 -24.90
C GLY A 68 14.07 13.19 -24.67
N ALA A 69 13.11 12.42 -24.16
CA ALA A 69 11.76 12.89 -23.87
C ALA A 69 11.76 13.99 -22.80
N THR A 70 12.33 13.70 -21.62
CA THR A 70 12.39 14.67 -20.51
C THR A 70 13.15 15.94 -20.89
N GLY A 71 14.30 15.82 -21.57
CA GLY A 71 15.10 16.96 -22.02
C GLY A 71 14.42 17.84 -23.07
N ASN A 72 13.36 17.35 -23.73
CA ASN A 72 12.55 18.11 -24.68
C ASN A 72 11.14 18.44 -24.14
N GLY A 73 10.91 18.29 -22.83
CA GLY A 73 9.66 18.69 -22.16
C GLY A 73 8.45 17.77 -22.36
N VAL A 74 8.64 16.62 -23.02
CA VAL A 74 7.62 15.58 -23.20
C VAL A 74 7.35 14.91 -21.85
N LEU A 75 6.07 14.71 -21.53
CA LEU A 75 5.61 14.05 -20.30
C LEU A 75 5.95 12.56 -20.35
N VAL A 76 6.58 12.02 -19.31
CA VAL A 76 7.07 10.64 -19.34
C VAL A 76 6.32 9.73 -18.38
N GLY A 77 5.79 8.63 -18.91
CA GLY A 77 5.41 7.45 -18.15
C GLY A 77 6.21 6.24 -18.63
N VAL A 78 5.97 5.07 -18.04
CA VAL A 78 6.69 3.86 -18.45
C VAL A 78 5.79 2.63 -18.43
N TYR A 79 6.20 1.55 -19.08
CA TYR A 79 5.47 0.29 -19.03
C TYR A 79 6.37 -0.95 -18.94
N LYS A 80 5.78 -2.05 -18.45
CA LYS A 80 6.34 -3.40 -18.43
C LYS A 80 5.33 -4.38 -19.02
N TYR A 81 5.63 -4.90 -20.22
CA TYR A 81 4.94 -6.07 -20.77
C TYR A 81 5.18 -7.27 -19.86
N SER A 82 4.13 -7.86 -19.32
CA SER A 82 4.24 -8.94 -18.34
C SER A 82 4.39 -10.32 -18.98
N TYR A 83 5.28 -11.13 -18.40
CA TYR A 83 5.35 -12.57 -18.64
C TYR A 83 5.11 -13.39 -17.36
N ALA A 84 4.70 -12.75 -16.26
CA ALA A 84 4.51 -13.41 -14.97
C ALA A 84 3.30 -14.36 -14.99
N LYS A 85 3.48 -15.60 -14.54
CA LYS A 85 2.38 -16.56 -14.28
C LYS A 85 2.10 -16.75 -12.79
N THR A 86 2.94 -16.16 -11.94
CA THR A 86 2.85 -16.24 -10.48
C THR A 86 3.07 -14.87 -9.85
N VAL A 87 2.63 -14.73 -8.59
CA VAL A 87 2.85 -13.52 -7.78
C VAL A 87 4.35 -13.21 -7.64
N ALA A 88 5.17 -14.21 -7.34
CA ALA A 88 6.61 -14.02 -7.18
C ALA A 88 7.31 -13.56 -8.47
N GLU A 89 6.86 -14.02 -9.63
CA GLU A 89 7.37 -13.52 -10.92
C GLU A 89 6.96 -12.06 -11.16
N ALA A 90 5.72 -11.69 -10.79
CA ALA A 90 5.25 -10.31 -10.90
C ALA A 90 6.05 -9.35 -10.00
N GLU A 91 6.38 -9.78 -8.78
CA GLU A 91 7.25 -9.02 -7.87
C GLU A 91 8.66 -8.87 -8.44
N LYS A 92 9.22 -9.90 -9.08
CA LYS A 92 10.51 -9.81 -9.78
C LYS A 92 10.47 -8.85 -10.97
N GLU A 93 9.37 -8.85 -11.75
CA GLU A 93 9.19 -7.88 -12.83
C GLU A 93 9.13 -6.45 -12.29
N ALA A 94 8.45 -6.23 -11.15
CA ALA A 94 8.38 -4.93 -10.50
C ALA A 94 9.76 -4.49 -9.98
N ASP A 95 10.49 -5.37 -9.29
CA ASP A 95 11.83 -5.07 -8.78
C ASP A 95 12.81 -4.74 -9.93
N ALA A 96 12.69 -5.42 -11.07
CA ALA A 96 13.48 -5.09 -12.26
C ALA A 96 13.14 -3.68 -12.79
N VAL A 97 11.86 -3.31 -12.87
CA VAL A 97 11.43 -1.95 -13.25
C VAL A 97 11.97 -0.91 -12.27
N LEU A 98 11.82 -1.14 -10.96
CA LEU A 98 12.28 -0.22 -9.92
C LEU A 98 13.80 -0.03 -9.93
N SER A 99 14.57 -1.10 -10.21
CA SER A 99 16.03 -1.00 -10.32
C SER A 99 16.48 -0.06 -11.44
N VAL A 100 15.74 -0.02 -12.55
CA VAL A 100 16.02 0.87 -13.69
C VAL A 100 15.53 2.28 -13.42
N LEU A 101 14.34 2.43 -12.83
CA LEU A 101 13.80 3.73 -12.46
C LEU A 101 14.65 4.42 -11.39
N ASN A 102 15.11 3.71 -10.37
CA ASN A 102 16.04 4.19 -9.35
C ASN A 102 15.70 5.61 -8.81
N GLY A 103 14.42 5.83 -8.49
CA GLY A 103 13.90 7.11 -7.98
C GLY A 103 13.71 8.24 -9.01
N ARG A 104 13.91 7.98 -10.30
CA ARG A 104 13.71 8.96 -11.39
C ARG A 104 12.26 9.44 -11.44
N HIS A 105 12.09 10.73 -11.73
CA HIS A 105 10.77 11.33 -11.87
C HIS A 105 9.98 10.77 -13.07
N LEU A 106 8.66 10.61 -12.92
CA LEU A 106 7.72 10.32 -13.99
C LEU A 106 6.51 11.24 -13.88
N ASP A 107 6.04 11.78 -15.00
CA ASP A 107 4.81 12.56 -15.08
C ASP A 107 3.56 11.68 -15.25
N PHE A 108 3.73 10.47 -15.80
CA PHE A 108 2.68 9.49 -16.06
C PHE A 108 2.94 8.17 -15.32
N PRO A 109 1.91 7.31 -15.15
CA PRO A 109 2.05 6.06 -14.40
C PRO A 109 3.10 5.09 -14.96
N VAL A 110 3.51 4.16 -14.10
CA VAL A 110 4.06 2.87 -14.49
C VAL A 110 2.89 1.96 -14.86
N PHE A 111 2.75 1.64 -16.14
CA PHE A 111 1.72 0.75 -16.65
C PHE A 111 2.19 -0.72 -16.63
N TYR A 112 1.38 -1.59 -16.05
CA TYR A 112 1.54 -3.02 -16.20
C TYR A 112 0.77 -3.48 -17.43
N ASP A 113 1.50 -3.98 -18.42
CA ASP A 113 0.98 -4.32 -19.73
C ASP A 113 0.62 -5.82 -19.75
N LEU A 114 -0.69 -6.07 -19.87
CA LEU A 114 -1.34 -7.36 -19.74
C LEU A 114 -2.00 -7.77 -21.05
N GLU A 115 -1.26 -8.53 -21.86
CA GLU A 115 -1.72 -8.98 -23.17
C GLU A 115 -1.39 -10.46 -23.45
N TRP A 116 -0.56 -11.09 -22.63
CA TRP A 116 0.03 -12.37 -22.96
C TRP A 116 -0.98 -13.52 -22.93
N SER A 117 -1.10 -14.24 -24.06
CA SER A 117 -2.06 -15.34 -24.22
C SER A 117 -1.91 -16.45 -23.18
N GLU A 118 -0.70 -16.69 -22.65
CA GLU A 118 -0.50 -17.67 -21.59
C GLU A 118 -1.07 -17.23 -20.23
N GLN A 119 -1.07 -15.92 -19.94
CA GLN A 119 -1.71 -15.40 -18.73
C GLN A 119 -3.24 -15.53 -18.79
N ARG A 120 -3.84 -15.37 -19.98
CA ARG A 120 -5.30 -15.57 -20.18
C ARG A 120 -5.79 -16.94 -19.71
N LYS A 121 -4.95 -17.98 -19.82
CA LYS A 121 -5.28 -19.36 -19.41
C LYS A 121 -5.34 -19.55 -17.89
N LEU A 122 -4.82 -18.60 -17.10
CA LEU A 122 -4.76 -18.69 -15.64
C LEU A 122 -6.10 -18.37 -14.95
N GLY A 123 -7.03 -17.73 -15.68
CA GLY A 123 -8.31 -17.27 -15.15
C GLY A 123 -8.20 -15.98 -14.33
N LYS A 124 -9.35 -15.28 -14.22
CA LYS A 124 -9.42 -13.90 -13.71
C LYS A 124 -8.78 -13.73 -12.32
N ASN A 125 -9.08 -14.62 -11.38
CA ASN A 125 -8.59 -14.54 -10.00
C ASN A 125 -7.05 -14.57 -9.91
N ILE A 126 -6.40 -15.47 -10.66
CA ILE A 126 -4.93 -15.56 -10.66
C ILE A 126 -4.32 -14.32 -11.31
N ILE A 127 -4.88 -13.86 -12.43
CA ILE A 127 -4.44 -12.64 -13.11
C ILE A 127 -4.58 -11.43 -12.18
N SER A 128 -5.68 -11.31 -11.43
CA SER A 128 -5.86 -10.23 -10.46
C SER A 128 -4.80 -10.25 -9.35
N LYS A 129 -4.43 -11.43 -8.83
CA LYS A 129 -3.35 -11.55 -7.82
C LYS A 129 -1.98 -11.15 -8.37
N ILE A 130 -1.64 -11.61 -9.57
CA ILE A 130 -0.39 -11.25 -10.27
C ILE A 130 -0.33 -9.74 -10.52
N THR A 131 -1.43 -9.17 -11.00
CA THR A 131 -1.56 -7.74 -11.30
C THR A 131 -1.41 -6.90 -10.04
N LYS A 132 -2.15 -7.22 -8.97
CA LYS A 132 -2.04 -6.53 -7.68
C LYS A 132 -0.62 -6.63 -7.10
N ALA A 133 0.07 -7.76 -7.22
CA ALA A 133 1.43 -7.92 -6.72
C ALA A 133 2.42 -6.96 -7.39
N PHE A 134 2.40 -6.88 -8.73
CA PHE A 134 3.25 -5.93 -9.46
C PHE A 134 2.92 -4.47 -9.09
N LEU A 135 1.64 -4.08 -9.20
CA LEU A 135 1.22 -2.69 -8.98
C LEU A 135 1.49 -2.26 -7.52
N ASN A 136 1.23 -3.12 -6.54
CA ASN A 136 1.52 -2.82 -5.13
C ASN A 136 3.02 -2.61 -4.87
N ARG A 137 3.88 -3.37 -5.56
CA ARG A 137 5.33 -3.22 -5.41
C ARG A 137 5.81 -1.89 -5.99
N ILE A 138 5.29 -1.51 -7.15
CA ILE A 138 5.59 -0.23 -7.79
C ILE A 138 5.06 0.97 -6.98
N SER A 139 3.82 0.89 -6.49
CA SER A 139 3.20 1.98 -5.72
C SER A 139 3.91 2.21 -4.38
N LYS A 140 4.37 1.14 -3.70
CA LYS A 140 5.20 1.24 -2.50
C LYS A 140 6.52 1.98 -2.71
N ALA A 141 7.03 2.00 -3.95
CA ALA A 141 8.23 2.77 -4.31
C ALA A 141 7.93 4.23 -4.67
N GLY A 142 6.69 4.69 -4.53
CA GLY A 142 6.28 6.09 -4.74
C GLY A 142 5.81 6.43 -6.15
N TYR A 143 5.68 5.45 -7.04
CA TYR A 143 5.21 5.68 -8.41
C TYR A 143 3.70 5.50 -8.53
N LYS A 144 3.06 6.34 -9.34
CA LYS A 144 1.69 6.10 -9.78
C LYS A 144 1.65 4.84 -10.66
N THR A 145 0.59 4.04 -10.53
CA THR A 145 0.44 2.77 -11.23
C THR A 145 -0.80 2.76 -12.12
N GLY A 146 -0.74 2.08 -13.26
CA GLY A 146 -1.87 1.86 -14.13
C GLY A 146 -1.80 0.48 -14.81
N ILE A 147 -2.88 0.11 -15.48
CA ILE A 147 -2.95 -1.13 -16.27
C ILE A 147 -3.08 -0.76 -17.74
N TYR A 148 -2.23 -1.35 -18.57
CA TYR A 148 -2.44 -1.35 -20.01
C TYR A 148 -3.01 -2.70 -20.45
N CYS A 149 -4.05 -2.66 -21.29
CA CYS A 149 -4.57 -3.83 -21.98
C CYS A 149 -5.48 -3.40 -23.14
N ASN A 150 -5.78 -4.32 -24.06
CA ASN A 150 -6.80 -4.06 -25.07
C ASN A 150 -8.24 -4.19 -24.49
N VAL A 151 -9.23 -3.68 -25.22
CA VAL A 151 -10.64 -3.68 -24.76
C VAL A 151 -11.21 -5.09 -24.52
N ASP A 152 -10.72 -6.11 -25.23
CA ASP A 152 -11.13 -7.50 -24.98
C ASP A 152 -10.61 -8.00 -23.62
N TRP A 153 -9.34 -7.73 -23.29
CA TRP A 153 -8.78 -8.04 -21.99
C TRP A 153 -9.54 -7.31 -20.87
N TYR A 154 -9.80 -6.02 -21.05
CA TYR A 154 -10.56 -5.21 -20.08
C TYR A 154 -11.96 -5.81 -19.80
N LYS A 155 -12.71 -6.21 -20.84
CA LYS A 155 -14.08 -6.72 -20.67
C LYS A 155 -14.13 -8.18 -20.22
N ASN A 156 -13.25 -9.01 -20.78
CA ASN A 156 -13.44 -10.46 -20.78
C ASN A 156 -12.40 -11.21 -19.95
N VAL A 157 -11.20 -10.65 -19.75
CA VAL A 157 -10.09 -11.36 -19.05
C VAL A 157 -9.84 -10.81 -17.67
N LEU A 158 -9.79 -9.49 -17.55
CA LEU A 158 -9.58 -8.84 -16.27
C LEU A 158 -10.88 -8.85 -15.46
N ASP A 159 -10.71 -8.88 -14.15
CA ASP A 159 -11.77 -8.58 -13.22
C ASP A 159 -11.63 -7.10 -12.83
N THR A 160 -12.22 -6.23 -13.65
CA THR A 160 -12.09 -4.78 -13.53
C THR A 160 -12.77 -4.22 -12.29
N LYS A 161 -13.67 -4.98 -11.65
CA LYS A 161 -14.21 -4.64 -10.33
C LYS A 161 -13.13 -4.72 -9.26
N THR A 162 -12.39 -5.84 -9.24
CA THR A 162 -11.31 -6.04 -8.25
C THR A 162 -10.00 -5.34 -8.60
N LEU A 163 -9.81 -4.99 -9.88
CA LEU A 163 -8.68 -4.23 -10.40
C LEU A 163 -9.08 -2.78 -10.69
N ASN A 164 -9.62 -2.07 -9.70
CA ASN A 164 -10.01 -0.67 -9.84
C ASN A 164 -8.79 0.28 -9.90
N TYR A 165 -8.12 0.32 -11.04
CA TYR A 165 -6.95 1.16 -11.34
C TYR A 165 -7.20 2.07 -12.55
N ASP A 166 -6.31 3.03 -12.78
CA ASP A 166 -6.27 3.78 -14.03
C ASP A 166 -5.94 2.84 -15.19
N TYR A 167 -6.75 2.88 -16.26
CA TYR A 167 -6.58 2.05 -17.45
C TYR A 167 -6.10 2.86 -18.65
N TRP A 168 -5.10 2.34 -19.36
CA TRP A 168 -4.73 2.75 -20.70
C TRP A 168 -5.17 1.65 -21.66
N LEU A 169 -6.17 1.94 -22.50
CA LEU A 169 -6.87 0.92 -23.28
C LEU A 169 -6.52 0.97 -24.76
N ALA A 170 -6.21 -0.18 -25.34
CA ALA A 170 -6.01 -0.31 -26.79
C ALA A 170 -7.31 -0.69 -27.52
N ALA A 171 -7.66 0.10 -28.54
CA ALA A 171 -8.76 -0.17 -29.46
C ALA A 171 -8.50 0.52 -30.80
N TYR A 172 -8.25 -0.24 -31.85
CA TYR A 172 -7.98 0.29 -33.19
C TYR A 172 -8.57 -0.65 -34.25
N PRO A 173 -8.87 -0.13 -35.46
CA PRO A 173 -9.55 -0.91 -36.49
C PRO A 173 -8.63 -1.98 -37.08
N TYR A 174 -9.20 -3.01 -37.69
CA TYR A 174 -8.43 -4.02 -38.43
C TYR A 174 -7.59 -3.40 -39.56
N ASN A 175 -8.16 -2.42 -40.27
CA ASN A 175 -7.51 -1.63 -41.31
C ASN A 175 -6.86 -0.36 -40.73
N ASP A 176 -6.05 -0.51 -39.69
CA ASP A 176 -5.32 0.58 -39.05
C ASP A 176 -4.39 1.30 -40.04
N ASN A 177 -4.58 2.61 -40.17
CA ASN A 177 -3.82 3.48 -41.06
C ASN A 177 -3.13 4.65 -40.32
N GLY A 178 -3.08 4.61 -38.99
CA GLY A 178 -2.46 5.69 -38.19
C GLY A 178 -3.41 6.80 -37.74
N THR A 179 -4.67 6.80 -38.18
CA THR A 179 -5.64 7.88 -37.88
C THR A 179 -6.64 7.50 -36.79
N VAL A 180 -7.08 8.51 -36.03
CA VAL A 180 -8.07 8.32 -34.96
C VAL A 180 -9.44 7.98 -35.55
N GLN A 181 -10.09 6.93 -35.02
CA GLN A 181 -11.47 6.58 -35.35
C GLN A 181 -12.33 6.67 -34.10
N GLU A 182 -12.85 7.87 -33.78
CA GLU A 182 -13.56 8.18 -32.52
C GLU A 182 -14.68 7.19 -32.15
N ARG A 183 -15.33 6.54 -33.12
CA ARG A 183 -16.32 5.46 -32.88
C ARG A 183 -15.76 4.25 -32.11
N LEU A 184 -14.44 4.06 -32.10
CA LEU A 184 -13.73 2.99 -31.41
C LEU A 184 -13.19 3.43 -30.05
N LYS A 185 -13.38 4.69 -29.66
CA LYS A 185 -12.93 5.22 -28.39
C LYS A 185 -13.52 4.38 -27.25
N PRO A 186 -12.69 3.80 -26.37
CA PRO A 186 -13.16 3.12 -25.17
C PRO A 186 -13.95 4.08 -24.27
N SER A 187 -15.02 3.59 -23.65
CA SER A 187 -15.86 4.37 -22.72
C SER A 187 -15.24 4.53 -21.32
N ALA A 188 -14.06 3.97 -21.11
CA ALA A 188 -13.35 3.94 -19.84
C ALA A 188 -11.85 4.16 -20.06
N GLY A 189 -11.12 4.39 -18.97
CA GLY A 189 -9.67 4.58 -18.99
C GLY A 189 -9.25 6.05 -19.14
N ILE A 190 -8.01 6.31 -18.73
CA ILE A 190 -7.34 7.61 -18.77
C ILE A 190 -6.65 7.88 -20.10
N GLY A 191 -6.48 6.83 -20.92
CA GLY A 191 -5.80 6.90 -22.20
C GLY A 191 -6.30 5.86 -23.18
N TRP A 192 -6.20 6.18 -24.45
CA TRP A 192 -6.62 5.33 -25.55
C TRP A 192 -5.48 5.18 -26.56
N GLN A 193 -4.94 3.96 -26.70
CA GLN A 193 -4.11 3.60 -27.84
C GLN A 193 -5.01 3.35 -29.05
N TYR A 194 -5.03 4.30 -29.98
CA TYR A 194 -5.96 4.31 -31.12
C TYR A 194 -5.33 3.81 -32.42
N SER A 195 -4.02 3.55 -32.43
CA SER A 195 -3.31 3.00 -33.59
C SER A 195 -1.97 2.39 -33.19
N SER A 196 -1.54 1.38 -33.95
CA SER A 196 -0.19 0.80 -33.97
C SER A 196 0.58 1.09 -35.27
N LYS A 197 -0.01 1.90 -36.16
CA LYS A 197 0.48 2.23 -37.50
C LYS A 197 0.75 3.73 -37.68
N GLY A 198 0.82 4.47 -36.58
CA GLY A 198 1.10 5.90 -36.59
C GLY A 198 2.45 6.24 -37.17
N LYS A 199 2.58 7.52 -37.56
CA LYS A 199 3.81 8.13 -38.07
C LYS A 199 4.05 9.44 -37.34
N VAL A 200 5.25 9.59 -36.77
CA VAL A 200 5.68 10.80 -36.07
C VAL A 200 7.05 11.19 -36.62
N ASP A 201 7.23 12.47 -36.97
CA ASP A 201 8.52 12.97 -37.42
C ASP A 201 9.58 12.77 -36.33
N GLY A 202 10.76 12.27 -36.72
CA GLY A 202 11.80 11.84 -35.80
C GLY A 202 11.74 10.37 -35.38
N ILE A 203 10.71 9.61 -35.76
CA ILE A 203 10.66 8.14 -35.57
C ILE A 203 10.63 7.46 -36.94
N SER A 204 11.54 6.50 -37.15
CA SER A 204 11.53 5.66 -38.35
C SER A 204 10.54 4.52 -38.17
N GLY A 205 9.74 4.22 -39.19
CA GLY A 205 8.78 3.12 -39.13
C GLY A 205 7.45 3.51 -38.50
N ASN A 206 6.79 2.55 -37.84
CA ASN A 206 5.50 2.77 -37.17
C ASN A 206 5.71 3.06 -35.68
N VAL A 207 4.79 3.82 -35.12
CA VAL A 207 4.72 4.09 -33.68
C VAL A 207 3.28 3.99 -33.21
N ASP A 208 3.11 3.48 -32.00
CA ASP A 208 1.82 3.36 -31.34
C ASP A 208 1.36 4.76 -30.89
N MET A 209 0.11 5.11 -31.21
CA MET A 209 -0.44 6.45 -31.02
C MET A 209 -1.53 6.44 -29.97
N ASN A 210 -1.48 7.45 -29.10
CA ASN A 210 -2.29 7.52 -27.90
C ASN A 210 -2.98 8.88 -27.76
N LEU A 211 -4.18 8.88 -27.19
CA LEU A 211 -4.82 10.08 -26.66
C LEU A 211 -5.04 9.90 -25.17
N PHE A 212 -4.41 10.74 -24.35
CA PHE A 212 -4.62 10.77 -22.90
C PHE A 212 -5.59 11.88 -22.52
N TYR A 213 -6.55 11.56 -21.65
CA TYR A 213 -7.64 12.46 -21.25
C TYR A 213 -7.42 13.10 -19.88
N THR A 214 -6.33 12.72 -19.20
CA THR A 214 -5.93 13.23 -17.90
C THR A 214 -4.61 13.96 -18.06
N ASP A 215 -4.56 15.24 -17.69
CA ASP A 215 -3.32 16.00 -17.66
C ASP A 215 -2.77 16.05 -16.24
N TYR A 216 -1.71 15.27 -15.98
CA TYR A 216 -1.00 15.26 -14.71
C TYR A 216 -0.13 16.52 -14.48
N LYS A 217 0.00 17.43 -15.45
CA LYS A 217 0.71 18.74 -15.34
C LYS A 217 -0.21 19.90 -14.92
N ILE A 218 -1.54 19.83 -15.09
CA ILE A 218 -2.51 20.85 -14.62
C ILE A 218 -2.85 20.70 -13.13
N ASP A 219 -1.99 20.02 -12.38
CA ASP A 219 -2.01 20.00 -10.91
C ASP A 219 -0.95 20.95 -10.30
N LYS A 220 -0.47 21.96 -11.05
CA LYS A 220 0.59 22.88 -10.59
C LYS A 220 0.14 24.02 -9.67
N THR A 221 -1.16 24.24 -9.47
CA THR A 221 -1.65 25.00 -8.30
C THR A 221 -1.75 24.14 -7.04
N ASN A 222 -1.51 22.83 -7.15
CA ASN A 222 -1.30 21.88 -6.05
C ASN A 222 0.19 21.55 -5.85
N ASN A 223 1.09 22.49 -6.19
CA ASN A 223 2.51 22.47 -5.82
C ASN A 223 2.81 23.10 -4.43
N LYS A 224 1.79 23.32 -3.60
CA LYS A 224 1.82 22.71 -2.27
C LYS A 224 1.04 21.42 -2.42
N SER A 225 1.67 20.28 -2.17
CA SER A 225 0.93 19.04 -2.02
C SER A 225 -0.14 19.26 -0.94
N GLU A 226 -1.36 19.60 -1.35
CA GLU A 226 -2.53 19.09 -0.67
C GLU A 226 -2.61 17.65 -1.11
N ALA A 227 -1.83 16.82 -0.41
CA ALA A 227 -2.05 15.40 -0.36
C ALA A 227 -3.55 15.19 -0.13
N ILE A 228 -4.28 14.72 -1.15
CA ILE A 228 -5.47 13.92 -0.87
C ILE A 228 -4.89 12.61 -0.35
N PRO A 229 -4.98 12.35 0.96
CA PRO A 229 -4.38 11.17 1.53
C PRO A 229 -5.24 9.99 1.07
N VAL A 230 -4.81 9.28 0.04
CA VAL A 230 -4.97 7.84 0.08
C VAL A 230 -3.92 7.36 1.08
N THR A 231 -4.23 7.61 2.35
CA THR A 231 -3.84 6.73 3.44
C THR A 231 -4.23 5.32 2.97
N THR A 232 -3.29 4.56 2.43
CA THR A 232 -3.08 3.28 3.11
C THR A 232 -2.76 3.70 4.53
N THR A 233 -3.78 3.80 5.37
CA THR A 233 -3.59 3.99 6.80
C THR A 233 -2.76 2.81 7.19
N LYS A 234 -1.43 2.99 7.24
CA LYS A 234 -0.56 2.07 7.93
C LYS A 234 -1.26 1.83 9.25
N THR A 235 -1.58 0.58 9.52
CA THR A 235 -2.11 0.21 10.82
C THR A 235 -1.20 0.82 11.87
N LEU A 236 -1.72 1.11 13.06
CA LEU A 236 -0.86 1.63 14.13
C LEU A 236 0.31 0.66 14.37
N TRP A 237 0.09 -0.64 14.14
CA TRP A 237 1.13 -1.64 14.20
C TRP A 237 2.20 -1.47 13.10
N GLU A 238 1.83 -1.30 11.83
CA GLU A 238 2.80 -1.09 10.75
C GLU A 238 3.64 0.17 10.98
N LYS A 239 3.00 1.26 11.42
CA LYS A 239 3.69 2.49 11.81
C LYS A 239 4.69 2.23 12.95
N CYS A 240 4.26 1.53 13.99
CA CYS A 240 5.11 1.17 15.12
C CYS A 240 6.29 0.28 14.70
N ALA A 241 6.04 -0.72 13.86
CA ALA A 241 7.04 -1.68 13.39
C ALA A 241 8.12 -1.00 12.54
N GLU A 242 7.73 -0.10 11.64
CA GLU A 242 8.68 0.70 10.84
C GLU A 242 9.55 1.62 11.69
N LEU A 243 8.95 2.28 12.70
CA LEU A 243 9.69 3.14 13.63
C LEU A 243 10.76 2.34 14.39
N MET A 244 10.41 1.16 14.90
CA MET A 244 11.37 0.28 15.59
C MET A 244 12.47 -0.22 14.65
N ALA A 245 12.11 -0.65 13.44
CA ALA A 245 13.08 -1.11 12.44
C ALA A 245 14.09 0.00 12.07
N ALA A 246 13.62 1.24 11.95
CA ALA A 246 14.50 2.39 11.71
C ALA A 246 15.48 2.62 12.88
N GLN A 247 15.08 2.31 14.11
CA GLN A 247 15.92 2.47 15.30
C GLN A 247 16.89 1.30 15.50
N THR A 248 16.63 0.09 15.02
CA THR A 248 17.54 -1.06 15.16
C THR A 248 18.96 -0.70 14.73
N GLY A 249 19.93 -0.76 15.64
CA GLY A 249 21.31 -0.33 15.42
C GLY A 249 21.68 1.02 16.04
N TYR A 250 20.71 1.79 16.54
CA TYR A 250 20.95 3.06 17.22
C TYR A 250 21.76 2.84 18.50
N MET A 251 22.89 3.54 18.63
CA MET A 251 23.77 3.51 19.79
C MET A 251 23.57 4.75 20.65
N GLU A 252 23.51 4.58 21.95
CA GLU A 252 23.56 5.70 22.90
C GLU A 252 24.87 6.50 22.77
N LYS A 253 24.85 7.73 23.26
CA LYS A 253 25.92 8.70 23.07
C LYS A 253 26.72 8.95 24.34
N ALA A 254 27.95 9.41 24.17
CA ALA A 254 28.80 9.86 25.27
C ALA A 254 28.35 11.22 25.84
N THR A 255 27.72 12.05 25.01
CA THR A 255 27.24 13.41 25.33
C THR A 255 25.99 13.71 24.51
N GLU A 256 25.41 14.91 24.66
CA GLU A 256 24.28 15.38 23.85
C GLU A 256 24.64 15.70 22.37
N ALA A 257 25.89 15.50 21.96
CA ALA A 257 26.28 15.67 20.57
C ALA A 257 25.82 14.49 19.70
N MET A 258 25.45 14.78 18.44
CA MET A 258 25.13 13.78 17.41
C MET A 258 24.02 12.79 17.78
N LEU A 259 23.03 13.23 18.58
CA LEU A 259 21.93 12.38 19.04
C LEU A 259 21.09 11.78 17.89
N ASP A 260 21.01 12.45 16.73
CA ASP A 260 20.24 11.95 15.58
C ASP A 260 21.00 10.94 14.72
N ASP A 261 22.33 10.90 14.84
CA ASP A 261 23.14 9.93 14.13
C ASP A 261 23.03 8.54 14.78
N LYS A 262 22.99 7.50 13.97
CA LYS A 262 22.77 6.13 14.45
C LYS A 262 23.96 5.59 15.25
N THR A 263 25.20 5.98 14.93
CA THR A 263 26.42 5.40 15.52
C THR A 263 27.49 6.42 15.90
N ALA A 264 27.46 7.64 15.38
CA ALA A 264 28.39 8.70 15.76
C ALA A 264 28.24 9.04 17.25
N ASN A 265 29.32 9.52 17.86
CA ASN A 265 29.42 9.84 19.29
C ASN A 265 28.99 8.70 20.24
N ALA A 266 29.08 7.44 19.81
CA ALA A 266 28.68 6.30 20.63
C ALA A 266 29.48 6.26 21.95
N GLY A 267 28.77 6.11 23.07
CA GLY A 267 29.36 6.08 24.41
C GLY A 267 28.59 5.15 25.36
N SER A 268 28.89 5.21 26.65
CA SER A 268 28.20 4.44 27.71
C SER A 268 27.57 5.36 28.76
N ALA A 269 27.33 6.62 28.39
CA ALA A 269 26.83 7.64 29.28
C ALA A 269 25.31 7.84 29.14
N ASN A 270 24.61 6.92 28.45
CA ASN A 270 23.15 6.93 28.28
C ASN A 270 22.57 8.24 27.72
N TYR A 271 23.29 8.96 26.85
CA TYR A 271 22.70 10.09 26.15
C TYR A 271 21.95 9.61 24.91
N THR A 272 20.68 10.01 24.74
CA THR A 272 19.86 9.57 23.61
C THR A 272 19.03 10.70 23.01
N LYS A 273 18.68 10.56 21.72
CA LYS A 273 17.64 11.41 21.13
C LYS A 273 16.27 11.22 21.77
N TYR A 274 15.99 10.02 22.32
CA TYR A 274 14.71 9.70 22.94
C TYR A 274 14.47 10.61 24.15
N ALA A 275 15.46 10.76 25.04
CA ALA A 275 15.40 11.68 26.18
C ALA A 275 15.19 13.13 25.74
N ARG A 276 15.94 13.58 24.75
CA ARG A 276 15.81 14.93 24.19
C ARG A 276 14.40 15.17 23.65
N ASP A 277 13.88 14.23 22.86
CA ASP A 277 12.57 14.37 22.22
C ASP A 277 11.43 14.32 23.25
N VAL A 278 11.53 13.45 24.26
CA VAL A 278 10.59 13.38 25.39
C VAL A 278 10.55 14.71 26.16
N ASN A 279 11.73 15.32 26.42
CA ASN A 279 11.81 16.67 26.99
C ASN A 279 11.10 17.71 26.10
N SER A 280 11.28 17.62 24.78
CA SER A 280 10.62 18.54 23.83
C SER A 280 9.10 18.40 23.81
N TRP A 281 8.55 17.25 24.24
CA TRP A 281 7.11 17.02 24.41
C TRP A 281 6.59 17.41 25.79
N GLY A 282 7.40 18.08 26.62
CA GLY A 282 7.03 18.53 27.96
C GLY A 282 6.89 17.39 28.97
N GLN A 283 7.54 16.25 28.73
CA GLN A 283 7.61 15.10 29.63
C GLN A 283 9.05 14.93 30.14
N PRO A 284 9.27 14.26 31.30
CA PRO A 284 10.61 14.12 31.86
C PRO A 284 11.48 13.14 31.05
N GLY A 285 12.25 13.69 30.10
CA GLY A 285 13.29 12.97 29.37
C GLY A 285 14.58 12.91 30.18
N CYS A 286 15.01 11.71 30.54
CA CYS A 286 16.03 11.47 31.56
C CYS A 286 17.40 11.17 30.92
N GLN A 287 18.06 12.17 30.34
CA GLN A 287 19.43 12.02 29.83
C GLN A 287 20.36 11.43 30.91
N GLY A 288 21.25 10.54 30.50
CA GLY A 288 22.21 9.92 31.42
C GLY A 288 21.63 8.78 32.26
N LYS A 289 20.39 8.36 32.02
CA LYS A 289 19.73 7.25 32.73
C LYS A 289 19.43 6.06 31.79
N PRO A 290 19.26 4.84 32.32
CA PRO A 290 18.79 3.71 31.52
C PRO A 290 17.53 4.08 30.74
N TRP A 291 17.49 3.73 29.47
CA TRP A 291 16.61 4.38 28.49
C TRP A 291 15.67 3.40 27.78
N CYS A 292 15.57 2.15 28.23
CA CYS A 292 14.75 1.12 27.59
C CYS A 292 13.26 1.50 27.66
N ALA A 293 12.80 1.96 28.82
CA ALA A 293 11.44 2.45 29.02
C ALA A 293 11.17 3.73 28.23
N GLU A 294 12.14 4.65 28.21
CA GLU A 294 12.03 5.90 27.48
C GLU A 294 11.99 5.70 25.97
N TYR A 295 12.79 4.79 25.43
CA TYR A 295 12.73 4.37 24.03
C TYR A 295 11.37 3.79 23.68
N GLN A 296 10.82 2.91 24.51
CA GLN A 296 9.49 2.35 24.27
C GLN A 296 8.40 3.42 24.33
N PHE A 297 8.51 4.37 25.26
CA PHE A 297 7.61 5.51 25.34
C PHE A 297 7.73 6.42 24.11
N TRP A 298 8.95 6.69 23.63
CA TRP A 298 9.20 7.45 22.41
C TRP A 298 8.55 6.80 21.18
N ILE A 299 8.70 5.48 21.01
CA ILE A 299 8.00 4.72 19.97
C ILE A 299 6.49 4.84 20.13
N ASP A 300 5.98 4.77 21.36
CA ASP A 300 4.54 4.83 21.64
C ASP A 300 3.93 6.20 21.35
N VAL A 301 4.62 7.28 21.70
CA VAL A 301 4.21 8.66 21.38
C VAL A 301 4.17 8.87 19.88
N LEU A 302 5.22 8.44 19.16
CA LEU A 302 5.25 8.57 17.70
C LEU A 302 4.17 7.70 17.03
N THR A 303 3.80 6.58 17.62
CA THR A 303 2.76 5.69 17.09
C THR A 303 1.36 6.24 17.36
N PHE A 304 1.03 6.53 18.61
CA PHE A 304 -0.33 6.77 19.11
C PHE A 304 -0.62 8.22 19.52
N GLY A 305 0.41 9.05 19.66
CA GLY A 305 0.33 10.37 20.28
C GLY A 305 0.47 10.34 21.80
N LEU A 306 0.92 11.46 22.36
CA LEU A 306 1.31 11.60 23.77
C LEU A 306 0.24 11.14 24.78
N LYS A 307 -1.02 11.55 24.57
CA LYS A 307 -2.12 11.19 25.48
C LYS A 307 -2.33 9.67 25.58
N LYS A 308 -2.26 8.96 24.45
CA LYS A 308 -2.42 7.50 24.43
C LYS A 308 -1.20 6.80 24.99
N ALA A 309 0.01 7.29 24.69
CA ALA A 309 1.24 6.75 25.27
C ALA A 309 1.23 6.81 26.81
N LEU A 310 0.78 7.94 27.38
CA LEU A 310 0.60 8.08 28.84
C LEU A 310 -0.50 7.16 29.38
N ALA A 311 -1.55 6.86 28.61
CA ALA A 311 -2.57 5.90 29.01
C ALA A 311 -2.02 4.45 29.00
N HIS A 312 -1.12 4.11 28.07
CA HIS A 312 -0.50 2.79 27.99
C HIS A 312 0.57 2.58 29.08
N MET A 313 1.43 3.57 29.31
CA MET A 313 2.65 3.44 30.10
C MET A 313 2.64 4.19 31.44
N GLY A 314 1.67 5.07 31.67
CA GLY A 314 1.55 5.88 32.88
C GLY A 314 2.47 7.10 32.92
N GLY A 315 2.27 7.97 33.91
CA GLY A 315 3.12 9.15 34.12
C GLY A 315 4.55 8.83 34.57
N GLY A 316 4.76 7.62 35.10
CA GLY A 316 6.08 7.07 35.44
C GLY A 316 6.73 6.29 34.30
N PHE A 317 6.41 6.58 33.03
CA PHE A 317 6.85 5.82 31.84
C PHE A 317 8.37 5.65 31.71
N TYR A 318 9.18 6.49 32.38
CA TYR A 318 10.63 6.39 32.38
C TYR A 318 11.16 5.29 33.32
N ASN A 319 10.27 4.58 34.02
CA ASN A 319 10.58 3.49 34.94
C ASN A 319 9.72 2.25 34.63
N CYS A 320 10.37 1.13 34.33
CA CYS A 320 9.75 -0.16 34.04
C CYS A 320 8.85 -0.69 35.18
N GLU A 321 9.20 -0.47 36.44
CA GLU A 321 8.38 -0.86 37.59
C GLU A 321 7.10 -0.03 37.66
N GLU A 322 7.19 1.28 37.38
CA GLU A 322 6.02 2.16 37.38
C GLU A 322 5.08 1.85 36.21
N ILE A 323 5.61 1.53 35.02
CA ILE A 323 4.82 1.00 33.90
C ILE A 323 4.09 -0.29 34.33
N THR A 324 4.78 -1.17 35.05
CA THR A 324 4.20 -2.43 35.55
C THR A 324 3.07 -2.18 36.55
N LYS A 325 3.26 -1.25 37.50
CA LYS A 325 2.22 -0.85 38.47
C LYS A 325 1.02 -0.25 37.74
N HIS A 326 1.26 0.65 36.78
CA HIS A 326 0.22 1.27 35.97
C HIS A 326 -0.58 0.23 35.18
N ALA A 327 0.09 -0.70 34.49
CA ALA A 327 -0.56 -1.73 33.70
C ALA A 327 -1.43 -2.67 34.57
N LYS A 328 -0.93 -3.06 35.75
CA LYS A 328 -1.70 -3.86 36.71
C LYS A 328 -2.93 -3.12 37.22
N ALA A 329 -2.78 -1.84 37.59
CA ALA A 329 -3.88 -1.01 38.07
C ALA A 329 -4.98 -0.79 37.00
N ASN A 330 -4.59 -0.73 35.73
CA ASN A 330 -5.51 -0.49 34.61
C ASN A 330 -5.98 -1.77 33.90
N GLY A 331 -5.63 -2.95 34.41
CA GLY A 331 -6.07 -4.24 33.85
C GLY A 331 -5.49 -4.59 32.47
N THR A 332 -4.40 -3.94 32.05
CA THR A 332 -3.69 -4.22 30.78
C THR A 332 -2.50 -5.16 30.96
N TRP A 333 -2.28 -5.67 32.18
CA TRP A 333 -1.24 -6.63 32.50
C TRP A 333 -1.70 -8.07 32.24
N HIS A 334 -0.89 -8.82 31.47
CA HIS A 334 -1.17 -10.20 31.08
C HIS A 334 0.05 -11.11 31.24
N LYS A 335 -0.21 -12.41 31.33
CA LYS A 335 0.83 -13.46 31.34
C LYS A 335 1.17 -14.00 29.96
N GLU A 336 0.32 -13.76 28.97
CA GLU A 336 0.52 -14.25 27.60
C GLU A 336 1.06 -13.14 26.67
N PRO A 337 1.99 -13.48 25.76
CA PRO A 337 2.48 -12.55 24.76
C PRO A 337 1.41 -12.23 23.72
N LYS A 338 1.45 -11.00 23.20
CA LYS A 338 0.66 -10.52 22.07
C LYS A 338 1.56 -9.68 21.16
N LEU A 339 1.32 -9.71 19.86
CA LEU A 339 1.97 -8.81 18.92
C LEU A 339 1.82 -7.34 19.39
N GLY A 340 2.93 -6.62 19.45
CA GLY A 340 2.99 -5.22 19.87
C GLY A 340 2.84 -4.96 21.37
N ALA A 341 2.67 -5.99 22.20
CA ALA A 341 2.72 -5.83 23.64
C ALA A 341 4.11 -5.36 24.10
N LEU A 342 4.15 -4.62 25.20
CA LEU A 342 5.39 -4.41 25.92
C LEU A 342 5.65 -5.64 26.78
N VAL A 343 6.84 -6.21 26.70
CA VAL A 343 7.28 -7.32 27.57
C VAL A 343 8.19 -6.76 28.66
N ILE A 344 7.93 -7.13 29.91
CA ILE A 344 8.69 -6.71 31.07
C ILE A 344 9.52 -7.89 31.57
N PHE A 345 10.78 -7.61 31.91
CA PHE A 345 11.73 -8.59 32.39
C PHE A 345 12.32 -8.25 33.75
N ARG A 346 12.77 -9.30 34.44
CA ARG A 346 13.67 -9.26 35.59
C ARG A 346 13.13 -8.36 36.71
N ASN A 347 11.94 -8.69 37.20
CA ASN A 347 11.22 -7.97 38.23
C ASN A 347 11.04 -6.47 37.92
N GLY A 348 10.72 -6.12 36.67
CA GLY A 348 10.47 -4.75 36.28
C GLY A 348 11.72 -3.92 36.05
N SER A 349 12.86 -4.52 35.74
CA SER A 349 14.10 -3.77 35.46
C SER A 349 14.35 -3.51 33.97
N HIS A 350 13.63 -4.18 33.07
CA HIS A 350 13.82 -4.01 31.62
C HIS A 350 12.53 -4.18 30.83
N ILE A 351 12.42 -3.47 29.71
CA ILE A 351 11.24 -3.45 28.84
C ILE A 351 11.62 -3.47 27.37
N GLU A 352 10.88 -4.26 26.60
CA GLU A 352 10.99 -4.34 25.14
C GLU A 352 9.60 -4.44 24.51
N ARG A 353 9.50 -4.34 23.19
CA ARG A 353 8.23 -4.50 22.46
C ARG A 353 8.25 -5.75 21.62
N VAL A 354 7.19 -6.55 21.71
CA VAL A 354 7.03 -7.81 21.00
C VAL A 354 6.76 -7.53 19.52
N THR A 355 7.63 -7.99 18.63
CA THR A 355 7.55 -7.81 17.17
C THR A 355 6.99 -9.04 16.45
N LYS A 356 7.06 -10.22 17.07
CA LYS A 356 6.48 -11.47 16.56
C LYS A 356 6.28 -12.46 17.71
N VAL A 357 5.25 -13.29 17.61
CA VAL A 357 4.99 -14.40 18.55
C VAL A 357 4.89 -15.69 17.75
N THR A 358 5.57 -16.74 18.19
CA THR A 358 5.44 -18.10 17.67
C THR A 358 4.93 -19.03 18.76
N ILE A 359 4.77 -20.33 18.46
CA ILE A 359 4.35 -21.31 19.46
C ILE A 359 5.36 -21.45 20.61
N THR A 360 6.66 -21.24 20.36
CA THR A 360 7.76 -21.49 21.29
C THR A 360 8.54 -20.23 21.69
N GLU A 361 8.45 -19.16 20.90
CA GLU A 361 9.31 -17.98 21.04
C GLU A 361 8.51 -16.66 20.94
N ILE A 362 9.11 -15.61 21.49
CA ILE A 362 8.77 -14.22 21.18
C ILE A 362 9.99 -13.54 20.55
N TYR A 363 9.73 -12.64 19.62
CA TYR A 363 10.72 -11.75 19.04
C TYR A 363 10.43 -10.35 19.55
N THR A 364 11.47 -9.61 19.88
CA THR A 364 11.33 -8.31 20.54
C THR A 364 12.28 -7.29 19.95
N ASN A 365 11.99 -6.01 20.17
CA ASN A 365 12.88 -4.90 19.88
C ASN A 365 13.02 -4.03 21.14
N GLY A 366 14.26 -3.75 21.56
CA GLY A 366 14.54 -3.07 22.82
C GLY A 366 15.85 -2.29 22.83
N GLY A 367 15.91 -1.27 23.69
CA GLY A 367 17.13 -0.50 23.99
C GLY A 367 18.00 -1.19 25.04
N ASN A 368 19.07 -0.51 25.50
CA ASN A 368 19.97 -0.97 26.56
C ASN A 368 20.51 -2.42 26.37
N THR A 369 20.83 -2.77 25.12
CA THR A 369 21.35 -4.10 24.76
C THR A 369 22.84 -4.06 24.48
N SER A 370 23.59 -5.04 24.99
CA SER A 370 25.04 -5.15 24.79
C SER A 370 25.45 -5.08 23.30
N ARG A 371 26.61 -4.45 23.07
CA ARG A 371 27.24 -4.32 21.74
C ARG A 371 27.81 -5.63 21.20
N THR A 372 28.13 -6.59 22.08
CA THR A 372 28.88 -7.81 21.73
C THR A 372 28.08 -9.09 21.94
N ASP A 373 27.00 -9.05 22.72
CA ASP A 373 26.08 -10.18 22.91
C ASP A 373 24.64 -9.68 22.96
N LYS A 374 23.89 -9.92 21.88
CA LYS A 374 22.52 -9.45 21.72
C LYS A 374 21.55 -10.01 22.77
N ASN A 375 21.95 -11.04 23.54
CA ASN A 375 21.15 -11.65 24.61
C ASN A 375 21.46 -11.10 26.01
N VAL A 376 22.48 -10.24 26.17
CA VAL A 376 22.84 -9.64 27.46
C VAL A 376 22.26 -8.23 27.57
N VAL A 377 21.40 -8.03 28.58
CA VAL A 377 20.92 -6.70 29.00
C VAL A 377 22.01 -6.04 29.84
N ILE A 378 22.44 -4.85 29.44
CA ILE A 378 23.44 -4.08 30.19
C ILE A 378 22.74 -2.87 30.82
N ALA A 379 22.74 -2.82 32.15
CA ALA A 379 22.12 -1.76 32.93
C ALA A 379 22.68 -0.36 32.59
N ASN A 380 23.92 -0.28 32.12
CA ASN A 380 24.61 0.94 31.69
C ASN A 380 24.99 0.91 30.22
N GLY A 381 23.97 0.68 29.40
CA GLY A 381 23.97 1.17 28.04
C GLY A 381 24.26 0.15 26.95
N GLY A 382 24.08 0.58 25.70
CA GLY A 382 24.16 -0.27 24.54
C GLY A 382 23.49 0.30 23.30
N MET A 383 22.74 -0.54 22.60
CA MET A 383 22.07 -0.19 21.35
C MET A 383 20.64 -0.73 21.29
N VAL A 384 19.88 -0.25 20.31
CA VAL A 384 18.60 -0.86 19.93
C VAL A 384 18.86 -2.15 19.15
N CYS A 385 18.28 -3.26 19.60
CA CYS A 385 18.45 -4.57 18.98
C CYS A 385 17.13 -5.34 18.90
N ASP A 386 17.04 -6.16 17.85
CA ASP A 386 16.06 -7.24 17.78
C ASP A 386 16.59 -8.47 18.52
N LYS A 387 15.73 -9.15 19.28
CA LYS A 387 16.05 -10.32 20.10
C LYS A 387 15.00 -11.40 19.97
N VAL A 388 15.36 -12.60 20.43
CA VAL A 388 14.46 -13.75 20.48
C VAL A 388 14.55 -14.38 21.86
N TYR A 389 13.40 -14.63 22.48
CA TYR A 389 13.30 -15.29 23.78
C TYR A 389 12.37 -16.49 23.68
N SER A 390 12.66 -17.55 24.42
CA SER A 390 11.68 -18.62 24.65
C SER A 390 10.45 -18.03 25.37
N ARG A 391 9.24 -18.48 25.02
CA ARG A 391 8.01 -18.10 25.75
C ARG A 391 8.04 -18.47 27.23
N ASN A 392 8.83 -19.49 27.58
CA ASN A 392 9.01 -19.96 28.95
C ASN A 392 10.26 -19.34 29.62
N CYS A 393 10.81 -18.26 29.05
CA CYS A 393 11.94 -17.56 29.64
C CYS A 393 11.59 -17.10 31.07
N LYS A 394 12.38 -17.57 32.05
CA LYS A 394 12.15 -17.28 33.48
C LYS A 394 12.33 -15.80 33.82
N ASP A 395 13.04 -15.06 32.97
CA ASP A 395 13.25 -13.63 33.14
C ASP A 395 12.02 -12.80 32.75
N ILE A 396 10.99 -13.38 32.11
CA ILE A 396 9.78 -12.64 31.71
C ILE A 396 8.81 -12.55 32.88
N ASP A 397 8.51 -11.33 33.31
CA ASP A 397 7.54 -11.08 34.40
C ASP A 397 6.09 -11.13 33.88
N GLY A 398 5.89 -10.58 32.69
CA GLY A 398 4.60 -10.48 32.01
C GLY A 398 4.61 -9.45 30.88
N TYR A 399 3.40 -9.11 30.41
CA TYR A 399 3.18 -8.29 29.22
C TYR A 399 2.16 -7.19 29.49
N VAL A 400 2.43 -5.99 28.99
CA VAL A 400 1.42 -4.92 28.88
C VAL A 400 0.81 -5.00 27.49
N TRP A 401 -0.47 -5.36 27.42
CA TRP A 401 -1.17 -5.41 26.14
C TRP A 401 -1.51 -3.99 25.68
N ILE A 402 -1.10 -3.69 24.46
CA ILE A 402 -1.45 -2.46 23.74
C ILE A 402 -2.40 -2.82 22.60
N ASP A 403 -3.34 -1.93 22.35
CA ASP A 403 -4.28 -2.06 21.25
C ASP A 403 -3.86 -1.17 20.07
N TYR A 404 -3.65 -1.81 18.91
CA TYR A 404 -3.19 -1.18 17.67
C TYR A 404 -4.31 -1.05 16.63
N GLU A 405 -5.56 -1.29 17.04
CA GLU A 405 -6.75 -1.12 16.22
C GLU A 405 -6.74 0.22 15.46
N THR A 406 -7.04 0.14 14.16
CA THR A 406 -7.04 1.26 13.23
C THR A 406 -8.15 2.26 13.54
N THR A 407 -8.09 3.44 12.95
CA THR A 407 -9.26 4.34 12.87
C THR A 407 -10.47 3.67 12.20
N ALA A 408 -10.29 2.60 11.42
CA ALA A 408 -11.37 1.81 10.83
C ALA A 408 -11.98 0.79 11.82
N ASP A 409 -11.22 0.26 12.78
CA ASP A 409 -11.72 -0.65 13.83
C ASP A 409 -12.55 0.10 14.91
N ALA A 410 -12.18 1.36 15.17
CA ALA A 410 -13.02 2.27 15.95
C ALA A 410 -14.33 2.63 15.21
N ALA A 411 -14.27 2.77 13.88
CA ALA A 411 -15.44 3.03 13.04
C ALA A 411 -16.34 1.79 12.91
N SER A 412 -15.79 0.58 12.81
CA SER A 412 -16.54 -0.69 12.79
C SER A 412 -17.24 -0.91 14.13
N THR A 413 -16.58 -0.67 15.26
CA THR A 413 -17.19 -0.80 16.59
C THR A 413 -18.27 0.28 16.85
N ALA A 414 -18.09 1.50 16.33
CA ALA A 414 -19.11 2.55 16.39
C ALA A 414 -20.30 2.28 15.46
N THR A 415 -20.06 1.69 14.29
CA THR A 415 -21.10 1.28 13.32
C THR A 415 -21.87 0.07 13.82
N ALA A 416 -21.18 -0.92 14.40
CA ALA A 416 -21.78 -2.10 15.05
C ALA A 416 -22.81 -1.72 16.12
N LYS A 417 -22.52 -0.67 16.91
CA LYS A 417 -23.44 -0.13 17.94
C LYS A 417 -24.70 0.50 17.35
N LYS A 418 -24.71 0.88 16.07
CA LYS A 418 -25.84 1.49 15.35
C LYS A 418 -26.63 0.50 14.48
N LEU A 419 -26.12 -0.72 14.29
CA LEU A 419 -26.82 -1.73 13.48
C LEU A 419 -28.12 -2.18 14.15
N SER A 420 -29.19 -2.21 13.35
CA SER A 420 -30.48 -2.68 13.81
C SER A 420 -30.41 -4.18 14.13
N LYS A 421 -31.04 -4.58 15.23
CA LYS A 421 -31.29 -5.99 15.58
C LYS A 421 -32.71 -6.43 15.22
N VAL A 422 -33.49 -5.54 14.59
CA VAL A 422 -34.84 -5.85 14.12
C VAL A 422 -34.72 -6.64 12.82
N ARG A 423 -35.36 -7.80 12.77
CA ARG A 423 -35.42 -8.62 11.55
C ARG A 423 -36.13 -7.86 10.44
N LYS A 424 -35.43 -7.61 9.33
CA LYS A 424 -36.00 -7.05 8.09
C LYS A 424 -36.64 -8.15 7.25
N PHE A 425 -35.99 -9.30 7.12
CA PHE A 425 -36.52 -10.48 6.43
C PHE A 425 -35.82 -11.77 6.87
N VAL A 426 -36.35 -12.93 6.47
CA VAL A 426 -35.70 -14.23 6.66
C VAL A 426 -34.89 -14.54 5.41
N GLY A 427 -33.61 -14.81 5.57
CA GLY A 427 -32.69 -15.21 4.52
C GLY A 427 -32.42 -16.71 4.56
N ARG A 428 -32.35 -17.34 3.39
CA ARG A 428 -31.96 -18.74 3.21
C ARG A 428 -30.55 -18.80 2.62
N VAL A 429 -29.67 -19.59 3.23
CA VAL A 429 -28.31 -19.81 2.71
C VAL A 429 -28.37 -20.60 1.40
N ILE A 430 -27.80 -20.03 0.33
CA ILE A 430 -27.73 -20.65 -1.01
C ILE A 430 -26.31 -21.07 -1.41
N ALA A 431 -25.31 -20.79 -0.58
CA ALA A 431 -23.94 -21.25 -0.81
C ALA A 431 -23.87 -22.77 -1.01
N ASN A 432 -23.08 -23.20 -2.00
CA ASN A 432 -22.86 -24.63 -2.28
C ASN A 432 -21.97 -25.30 -1.23
N GLU A 433 -21.13 -24.51 -0.56
CA GLU A 433 -20.30 -24.91 0.58
C GLU A 433 -20.77 -24.21 1.87
N CYS A 434 -20.25 -24.60 3.04
CA CYS A 434 -20.59 -23.96 4.30
C CYS A 434 -20.22 -22.46 4.26
N LEU A 435 -21.20 -21.59 4.51
CA LEU A 435 -21.06 -20.13 4.53
C LEU A 435 -20.43 -19.68 5.85
N ASN A 436 -19.27 -19.03 5.80
CA ASN A 436 -18.61 -18.52 7.00
C ASN A 436 -19.36 -17.33 7.60
N VAL A 437 -19.53 -17.33 8.93
CA VAL A 437 -20.09 -16.20 9.67
C VAL A 437 -18.98 -15.44 10.36
N ARG A 438 -18.84 -14.17 10.01
CA ARG A 438 -17.71 -13.31 10.37
C ARG A 438 -18.04 -12.37 11.52
N SER A 439 -17.02 -11.92 12.25
CA SER A 439 -17.15 -10.94 13.32
C SER A 439 -17.42 -9.52 12.81
N TRP A 440 -17.10 -9.25 11.54
CA TRP A 440 -17.38 -8.01 10.82
C TRP A 440 -17.54 -8.29 9.31
N ALA A 441 -18.08 -7.34 8.54
CA ALA A 441 -18.19 -7.45 7.09
C ALA A 441 -16.80 -7.50 6.43
N GLY A 442 -16.62 -8.45 5.50
CA GLY A 442 -15.37 -8.72 4.81
C GLY A 442 -14.84 -10.13 5.09
N THR A 443 -14.29 -10.79 4.07
CA THR A 443 -13.86 -12.20 4.14
C THR A 443 -12.64 -12.43 5.03
N ASP A 444 -11.82 -11.40 5.22
CA ASP A 444 -10.60 -11.43 6.05
C ASP A 444 -10.88 -11.36 7.56
N ASN A 445 -12.11 -11.00 7.95
CA ASN A 445 -12.47 -10.93 9.34
C ASN A 445 -12.54 -12.33 9.99
N PRO A 446 -12.21 -12.46 11.28
CA PRO A 446 -12.33 -13.72 12.01
C PRO A 446 -13.76 -14.28 11.96
N LYS A 447 -13.90 -15.60 12.06
CA LYS A 447 -15.22 -16.23 12.25
C LYS A 447 -15.71 -16.01 13.68
N ILE A 448 -17.02 -15.94 13.88
CA ILE A 448 -17.58 -15.91 15.24
C ILE A 448 -17.41 -17.27 15.92
N LYS A 449 -17.11 -17.27 17.23
CA LYS A 449 -16.73 -18.51 17.95
C LYS A 449 -17.86 -19.55 18.06
N LYS A 450 -19.12 -19.12 18.25
CA LYS A 450 -20.23 -20.03 18.57
C LYS A 450 -21.01 -20.51 17.35
N TYR A 451 -20.96 -19.80 16.23
CA TYR A 451 -21.61 -20.14 14.96
C TYR A 451 -20.69 -19.78 13.79
N PRO A 452 -19.52 -20.41 13.64
CA PRO A 452 -18.52 -20.00 12.66
C PRO A 452 -18.96 -20.23 11.21
N VAL A 453 -19.94 -21.10 10.98
CA VAL A 453 -20.43 -21.49 9.66
C VAL A 453 -21.95 -21.73 9.67
N LEU A 454 -22.58 -21.58 8.51
CA LEU A 454 -23.95 -21.95 8.19
C LEU A 454 -23.97 -22.91 7.00
N ASN A 455 -24.87 -23.88 6.99
CA ASN A 455 -25.02 -24.83 5.89
C ASN A 455 -26.04 -24.34 4.87
N ARG A 456 -26.01 -24.92 3.67
CA ARG A 456 -27.03 -24.67 2.64
C ARG A 456 -28.42 -24.95 3.20
N ASN A 457 -29.37 -24.07 2.88
CA ASN A 457 -30.75 -24.04 3.38
C ASN A 457 -30.95 -23.62 4.83
N ASP A 458 -29.89 -23.35 5.60
CA ASP A 458 -30.05 -22.74 6.92
C ASP A 458 -30.77 -21.40 6.79
N LEU A 459 -31.62 -21.10 7.77
CA LEU A 459 -32.37 -19.85 7.84
C LEU A 459 -31.74 -18.92 8.86
N VAL A 460 -31.61 -17.66 8.47
CA VAL A 460 -31.12 -16.58 9.32
C VAL A 460 -32.05 -15.38 9.24
N ASP A 461 -32.18 -14.65 10.35
CA ASP A 461 -32.85 -13.37 10.34
C ASP A 461 -31.87 -12.32 9.83
N VAL A 462 -32.14 -11.68 8.69
CA VAL A 462 -31.35 -10.54 8.20
C VAL A 462 -31.83 -9.29 8.92
N CYS A 463 -30.96 -8.68 9.71
CA CYS A 463 -31.27 -7.55 10.58
C CYS A 463 -30.77 -6.22 10.02
N ASP A 464 -29.63 -6.21 9.34
CA ASP A 464 -29.11 -5.02 8.67
C ASP A 464 -28.21 -5.36 7.48
N THR A 465 -27.84 -4.36 6.70
CA THR A 465 -26.90 -4.47 5.58
C THR A 465 -25.81 -3.43 5.74
N ILE A 466 -24.56 -3.82 5.54
CA ILE A 466 -23.42 -2.91 5.43
C ILE A 466 -22.52 -3.33 4.27
N GLU A 467 -21.73 -2.39 3.77
CA GLU A 467 -20.68 -2.66 2.80
C GLU A 467 -19.35 -2.96 3.52
N ASP A 468 -18.55 -3.90 2.99
CA ASP A 468 -17.18 -4.11 3.46
C ASP A 468 -16.17 -3.14 2.81
N SER A 469 -14.88 -3.32 3.10
CA SER A 469 -13.81 -2.47 2.53
C SER A 469 -13.63 -2.62 1.02
N GLU A 470 -14.26 -3.62 0.40
CA GLU A 470 -14.29 -3.86 -1.04
C GLU A 470 -15.60 -3.37 -1.67
N ASN A 471 -16.46 -2.69 -0.89
CA ASN A 471 -17.82 -2.26 -1.24
C ASN A 471 -18.77 -3.41 -1.61
N GLU A 472 -18.54 -4.60 -1.07
CA GLU A 472 -19.46 -5.72 -1.22
C GLU A 472 -20.51 -5.70 -0.12
N ASP A 473 -21.76 -6.08 -0.43
CA ASP A 473 -22.85 -6.12 0.54
C ASP A 473 -22.68 -7.30 1.52
N TRP A 474 -22.78 -7.02 2.80
CA TRP A 474 -22.81 -7.99 3.89
C TRP A 474 -24.04 -7.81 4.75
N TYR A 475 -24.72 -8.93 5.01
CA TYR A 475 -25.84 -8.96 5.94
C TYR A 475 -25.35 -9.14 7.37
N TYR A 476 -25.80 -8.25 8.25
CA TYR A 476 -25.79 -8.48 9.69
C TYR A 476 -26.95 -9.40 10.04
N VAL A 477 -26.61 -10.63 10.43
CA VAL A 477 -27.58 -11.70 10.62
C VAL A 477 -27.71 -12.12 12.08
N ARG A 478 -28.92 -12.50 12.47
CA ARG A 478 -29.20 -13.17 13.73
C ARG A 478 -29.46 -14.66 13.48
N ILE A 479 -28.75 -15.49 14.23
CA ILE A 479 -28.71 -16.94 14.11
C ILE A 479 -29.23 -17.55 15.41
N ALA A 480 -30.12 -18.53 15.29
CA ALA A 480 -30.75 -19.22 16.44
C ALA A 480 -31.31 -18.26 17.50
N ASN A 481 -31.88 -17.13 17.07
CA ASN A 481 -32.41 -16.05 17.90
C ASN A 481 -31.45 -15.44 18.93
N LYS A 482 -30.15 -15.73 18.85
CA LYS A 482 -29.19 -15.40 19.92
C LYS A 482 -27.85 -14.87 19.42
N TYR A 483 -27.31 -15.44 18.36
CA TYR A 483 -25.96 -15.14 17.88
C TYR A 483 -26.03 -14.14 16.73
N TYR A 484 -25.05 -13.25 16.66
CA TYR A 484 -24.96 -12.25 15.62
C TYR A 484 -23.61 -12.34 14.92
N GLY A 485 -23.61 -12.06 13.63
CA GLY A 485 -22.41 -12.00 12.82
C GLY A 485 -22.73 -11.49 11.42
N PHE A 486 -21.73 -11.52 10.56
CA PHE A 486 -21.82 -11.01 9.20
C PHE A 486 -21.64 -12.14 8.20
N VAL A 487 -22.48 -12.15 7.16
CA VAL A 487 -22.37 -13.07 6.04
C VAL A 487 -22.46 -12.29 4.73
N CYS A 488 -21.74 -12.72 3.70
CA CYS A 488 -21.81 -12.07 2.39
C CYS A 488 -23.24 -12.19 1.83
N ALA A 489 -23.81 -11.07 1.38
CA ALA A 489 -25.19 -10.98 0.93
C ALA A 489 -25.45 -11.86 -0.30
N GLU A 490 -24.44 -12.05 -1.16
CA GLU A 490 -24.50 -12.91 -2.36
C GLU A 490 -24.96 -14.34 -2.03
N TYR A 491 -24.66 -14.84 -0.83
CA TYR A 491 -24.96 -16.21 -0.43
C TYR A 491 -26.26 -16.36 0.37
N ILE A 492 -27.07 -15.32 0.46
CA ILE A 492 -28.35 -15.32 1.17
C ILE A 492 -29.47 -14.90 0.22
N ALA A 493 -30.37 -15.83 -0.09
CA ALA A 493 -31.59 -15.54 -0.84
C ALA A 493 -32.71 -15.14 0.14
N ARG A 494 -33.46 -14.08 -0.19
CA ARG A 494 -34.67 -13.71 0.56
C ARG A 494 -35.71 -14.82 0.40
N GLN A 495 -36.29 -15.24 1.53
CA GLN A 495 -37.29 -16.29 1.58
C GLN A 495 -38.69 -15.78 1.23
#